data_AF-A0A3B3I6R3-F1
#
_entry.id   AF-A0A3B3I6R3-F1
#
_cell.length_a   1.000
_cell.length_b   1.000
_cell.length_c   1.000
_cell.angle_alpha   90.00
_cell.angle_beta   90.00
_cell.angle_gamma   90.00
#
_symmetry.space_group_name_H-M   'P 1'
#
loop_
_entity.id
_entity.type
_entity.pdbx_description
1 polymer ?
#
loop_
_entity_poly.entity_id
_entity_poly.type
_entity_poly.pdbx_seq_one_letter_code
_entity_poly.pdbx_strand_id
1 'polypeptide(L)'
;GRGYEPRYQDLASTVKDEFPEAEVSGFVGRSSFEIQINGQLVFSKLELGGFPYEDDVLNAVQNAHDGKPVQKITKSRAPCVIM
;
A
#
# COMPACT_ATOMS: atom_id res chain seq x y z
N GLY A 1 -7.80 21.24 4.57
CA GLY A 1 -7.95 19.79 4.36
C GLY A 1 -6.62 19.24 3.91
N ARG A 2 -6.04 18.29 4.64
CA ARG A 2 -4.86 17.54 4.18
C ARG A 2 -5.22 16.06 4.26
N GLY A 3 -6.20 15.68 3.45
CA GLY A 3 -6.64 14.30 3.31
C GLY A 3 -5.57 13.53 2.55
N TYR A 4 -5.37 12.27 2.92
CA TYR A 4 -4.54 11.32 2.15
C TYR A 4 -5.26 10.82 0.89
N GLU A 5 -6.52 11.23 0.71
CA GLU A 5 -7.38 10.94 -0.45
C GLU A 5 -6.78 11.23 -1.83
N PRO A 6 -6.21 12.42 -2.13
CA PRO A 6 -5.72 12.70 -3.48
C PRO A 6 -4.53 11.80 -3.84
N ARG A 7 -3.69 11.44 -2.87
CA ARG A 7 -2.54 10.55 -3.09
C ARG A 7 -2.97 9.10 -3.30
N TYR A 8 -3.98 8.66 -2.55
CA TYR A 8 -4.62 7.37 -2.77
C TYR A 8 -5.32 7.31 -4.13
N GLN A 9 -6.06 8.36 -4.52
CA GLN A 9 -6.78 8.42 -5.80
C GLN A 9 -5.85 8.38 -7.01
N ASP A 10 -4.71 9.08 -6.93
CA ASP A 10 -3.70 9.10 -8.00
C ASP A 10 -3.08 7.71 -8.21
N LEU A 11 -2.68 7.07 -7.10
CA LEU A 11 -2.17 5.71 -7.10
C LEU A 11 -3.22 4.70 -7.59
N ALA A 12 -4.46 4.82 -7.10
CA ALA A 12 -5.54 3.93 -7.50
C ALA A 12 -5.92 4.08 -8.98
N SER A 13 -5.84 5.31 -9.52
CA SER A 13 -6.08 5.54 -10.95
C SER A 13 -4.97 4.94 -11.80
N THR A 14 -3.71 5.16 -11.42
CA THR A 14 -2.54 4.59 -12.11
C THR A 14 -2.59 3.06 -12.11
N VAL A 15 -2.91 2.46 -10.97
CA VAL A 15 -3.03 1.01 -10.85
C VAL A 15 -4.22 0.47 -11.64
N LYS A 16 -5.35 1.17 -11.70
CA LYS A 16 -6.50 0.77 -12.54
C LYS A 16 -6.22 0.92 -14.04
N ASP A 17 -5.39 1.87 -14.43
CA ASP A 17 -4.98 2.08 -15.82
C ASP A 17 -4.04 0.96 -16.30
N GLU A 18 -3.03 0.62 -15.50
CA GLU A 18 -2.14 -0.53 -15.74
C GLU A 18 -2.85 -1.88 -15.61
N PHE A 19 -3.75 -2.01 -14.63
CA PHE A 19 -4.41 -3.26 -14.27
C PHE A 19 -5.93 -3.07 -14.18
N PRO A 20 -6.65 -3.06 -15.31
CA PRO A 20 -8.09 -2.90 -15.33
C PRO A 20 -8.84 -4.05 -14.65
N GLU A 21 -8.20 -5.22 -14.51
CA GLU A 21 -8.73 -6.37 -13.78
C GLU A 21 -8.45 -6.31 -12.26
N ALA A 22 -7.55 -5.42 -11.81
CA ALA A 22 -7.21 -5.30 -10.40
C ALA A 22 -8.20 -4.40 -9.66
N GLU A 23 -8.84 -4.95 -8.62
CA GLU A 23 -9.74 -4.18 -7.78
C GLU A 23 -8.95 -3.42 -6.70
N VAL A 24 -8.68 -2.13 -6.97
CA VAL A 24 -8.01 -1.25 -6.00
C VAL A 24 -9.04 -0.69 -5.02
N SER A 25 -9.08 -1.26 -3.83
CA SER A 25 -9.82 -0.76 -2.68
C SER A 25 -8.86 -0.38 -1.57
N GLY A 26 -8.99 0.84 -1.06
CA GLY A 26 -8.16 1.38 0.00
C GLY A 26 -8.98 2.31 0.87
N PHE A 27 -8.94 2.05 2.15
CA PHE A 27 -9.63 2.82 3.15
C PHE A 27 -8.60 3.59 3.97
N VAL A 28 -8.61 4.92 3.85
CA VAL A 28 -7.82 5.77 4.74
C VAL A 28 -8.56 5.86 6.06
N GLY A 29 -8.23 4.95 6.99
CA GLY A 29 -8.72 5.03 8.36
C GLY A 29 -8.21 6.30 9.07
N ARG A 30 -8.87 6.69 10.17
CA ARG A 30 -8.45 7.87 10.98
C ARG A 30 -6.99 7.82 11.45
N SER A 31 -6.39 6.63 11.51
CA SER A 31 -4.99 6.44 11.94
C SER A 31 -4.25 5.29 11.24
N SER A 32 -4.96 4.27 10.74
CA SER A 32 -4.39 3.04 10.19
C SER A 32 -4.37 3.05 8.66
N PHE A 33 -3.34 2.43 8.08
CA PHE A 33 -3.18 2.26 6.64
C PHE A 33 -2.68 0.85 6.38
N GLU A 34 -3.51 0.05 5.74
CA GLU A 34 -3.26 -1.37 5.49
C GLU A 34 -3.44 -1.62 4.00
N ILE A 35 -2.49 -2.36 3.42
CA ILE A 35 -2.54 -2.72 2.00
C ILE A 35 -2.73 -4.22 1.94
N GLN A 36 -3.81 -4.63 1.27
CA GLN A 36 -4.12 -6.01 0.98
C GLN A 36 -4.12 -6.20 -0.53
N ILE A 37 -3.39 -7.21 -1.01
CA ILE A 37 -3.30 -7.54 -2.43
C ILE A 37 -3.62 -9.01 -2.57
N ASN A 38 -4.61 -9.35 -3.41
CA ASN A 38 -5.10 -10.72 -3.60
C ASN A 38 -5.54 -11.40 -2.27
N GLY A 39 -6.08 -10.63 -1.32
CA GLY A 39 -6.49 -11.12 0.01
C GLY A 39 -5.34 -11.35 1.00
N GLN A 40 -4.10 -11.03 0.62
CA GLN A 40 -2.94 -11.13 1.50
C GLN A 40 -2.52 -9.74 2.01
N LEU A 41 -2.37 -9.59 3.33
CA LEU A 41 -1.89 -8.35 3.96
C LEU A 41 -0.40 -8.17 3.68
N VAL A 42 -0.08 -7.28 2.75
CA VAL A 42 1.29 -7.01 2.30
C VAL A 42 1.92 -5.86 3.07
N PHE A 43 1.12 -4.98 3.69
CA PHE A 43 1.62 -3.88 4.52
C PHE A 43 0.63 -3.52 5.60
N SER A 44 1.14 -3.24 6.80
CA SER A 44 0.36 -2.66 7.88
C SER A 44 1.12 -1.52 8.53
N LYS A 45 0.57 -0.31 8.43
CA LYS A 45 1.08 0.88 9.13
C LYS A 45 1.06 0.71 10.65
N LEU A 46 0.13 -0.08 11.18
CA LEU A 46 0.08 -0.34 12.62
C LEU A 46 1.27 -1.19 13.07
N GLU A 47 1.65 -2.20 12.28
CA GLU A 47 2.83 -3.03 12.58
C GLU A 47 4.13 -2.23 12.42
N LEU A 48 4.19 -1.38 11.41
CA LEU A 48 5.42 -0.73 10.98
C LEU A 48 5.60 0.70 11.51
N GLY A 49 4.55 1.32 12.05
CA GLY A 49 4.58 2.68 12.61
C GLY A 49 4.76 3.80 11.57
N GLY A 50 4.74 3.49 10.27
CA GLY A 50 5.04 4.42 9.19
C GLY A 50 4.20 4.19 7.94
N PHE A 51 4.22 5.16 7.02
CA PHE A 51 3.61 4.99 5.70
C PHE A 51 4.56 4.27 4.74
N PRO A 52 4.04 3.43 3.83
CA PRO A 52 4.83 2.82 2.77
C PRO A 52 5.17 3.89 1.71
N TYR A 53 6.21 3.63 0.92
CA TYR A 53 6.50 4.44 -0.26
C TYR A 53 5.60 4.04 -1.42
N GLU A 54 5.25 5.00 -2.28
CA GLU A 54 4.42 4.79 -3.46
C GLU A 54 5.03 3.71 -4.38
N ASP A 55 6.35 3.75 -4.59
CA ASP A 55 7.10 2.74 -5.34
C ASP A 55 6.97 1.31 -4.78
N ASP A 56 6.95 1.15 -3.45
CA ASP A 56 6.79 -0.16 -2.81
C ASP A 56 5.37 -0.70 -3.04
N VAL A 57 4.34 0.17 -3.00
CA VAL A 57 2.95 -0.22 -3.28
C VAL A 57 2.80 -0.63 -4.75
N LEU A 58 3.32 0.18 -5.67
CA LEU A 58 3.30 -0.12 -7.11
C LEU A 58 4.01 -1.44 -7.42
N ASN A 59 5.21 -1.66 -6.86
CA ASN A 59 5.93 -2.92 -7.03
C ASN A 59 5.14 -4.11 -6.48
N ALA A 60 4.49 -3.98 -5.32
CA ALA A 60 3.71 -5.06 -4.75
C ALA A 60 2.50 -5.39 -5.63
N VAL A 61 1.80 -4.38 -6.16
CA VAL A 61 0.66 -4.61 -7.06
C VAL A 61 1.11 -5.22 -8.39
N GLN A 62 2.21 -4.73 -8.97
CA GLN A 62 2.72 -5.26 -10.23
C GLN A 62 3.20 -6.71 -10.09
N ASN A 63 3.87 -7.06 -8.98
CA ASN A 63 4.24 -8.44 -8.71
C ASN A 63 3.01 -9.35 -8.57
N ALA A 64 1.97 -8.88 -7.88
CA ALA A 64 0.74 -9.65 -7.74
C ALA A 64 0.03 -9.87 -9.08
N HIS A 65 0.04 -8.86 -9.95
CA HIS A 65 -0.53 -8.98 -11.28
C HIS A 65 0.26 -9.94 -12.18
N ASP A 66 1.58 -9.90 -12.12
CA ASP A 66 2.48 -10.81 -12.86
C ASP A 66 2.38 -12.28 -12.36
N GLY A 67 1.58 -12.54 -11.32
CA GLY A 67 1.46 -13.87 -10.69
C GLY A 67 2.67 -14.23 -9.82
N LYS A 68 3.53 -13.24 -9.51
CA LYS A 68 4.66 -13.40 -8.59
C LYS A 68 4.19 -13.36 -7.14
N PRO A 69 4.94 -14.00 -6.21
CA PRO A 69 4.63 -13.91 -4.80
C PRO A 69 4.70 -12.46 -4.32
N VAL A 70 3.58 -11.95 -3.80
CA VAL A 70 3.51 -10.58 -3.30
C VAL A 70 4.35 -10.47 -2.04
N GLN A 71 5.46 -9.73 -2.13
CA GLN A 71 6.37 -9.57 -1.01
C GLN A 71 5.80 -8.59 0.01
N LYS A 72 5.92 -8.93 1.29
CA LYS A 72 5.53 -8.04 2.39
C LYS A 72 6.43 -6.81 2.37
N ILE A 73 5.83 -5.63 2.27
CA ILE A 73 6.56 -4.36 2.33
C ILE A 73 7.02 -4.19 3.78
N THR A 74 8.31 -4.39 4.05
CA THR A 74 8.92 -4.21 5.38
C THR A 74 9.58 -2.84 5.53
N LYS A 75 9.76 -2.12 4.41
CA LYS A 75 10.25 -0.73 4.41
C LYS A 75 9.17 0.19 4.94
N SER A 76 9.42 0.73 6.11
CA SER A 76 8.65 1.81 6.70
C SER A 76 9.60 2.76 7.40
N ARG A 77 9.19 4.04 7.49
CA ARG A 77 9.89 5.00 8.34
C ARG A 77 9.51 4.70 9.79
N ALA A 78 10.17 3.73 10.39
CA ALA A 78 9.97 3.43 11.81
C ALA A 78 10.35 4.64 12.65
N PRO A 79 9.57 5.02 13.68
CA PRO A 79 10.13 5.78 14.79
C PRO A 79 11.10 4.87 15.52
N CYS A 80 12.39 5.19 15.47
CA CYS A 80 13.39 4.56 16.33
C CYS A 80 12.92 4.67 17.78
N VAL A 81 12.50 3.56 18.38
CA VAL A 81 12.43 3.43 19.84
C VAL A 81 13.78 2.88 20.29
N ILE A 82 14.57 3.74 20.90
CA ILE A 82 15.68 3.33 21.76
C ILE A 82 15.03 2.72 23.01
N MET A 83 15.33 1.44 23.27
CA MET A 83 14.93 0.72 24.49
C MET A 83 15.61 1.30 25.73
#